data_AF-A0A9W5QUT0-F1
#
_entry.id   AF-A0A9W5QUT0-F1
#
_cell.length_a   1.000
_cell.length_b   1.000
_cell.length_c   1.000
_cell.angle_alpha   90.00
_cell.angle_beta   90.00
_cell.angle_gamma   90.00
#
_symmetry.space_group_name_H-M   'P 1'
#
loop_
_entity.id
_entity.type
_entity.pdbx_description
1 polymer ?
#
loop_
_entity_poly.entity_id
_entity_poly.type
_entity_poly.pdbx_seq_one_letter_code
_entity_poly.pdbx_strand_id
1 'polypeptide(L)'
;MKHPLFNHWSETKYIKDIVTNPLIEVGEYSYYSGYYGHQNFEDGCVRYLWGDAKSQALFNPIEQMGWHLDKLIIGNYVCIASGVVILMGGNHNHHSNGLQYIHSLSKLNNHMKLRAIQSLKVMLGLE
;
A
#
# COMPACT_ATOMS: atom_id res chain seq x y z
N MET A 1 0.64 11.76 26.74
CA MET A 1 -0.53 11.34 25.94
C MET A 1 -0.14 11.44 24.48
N LYS A 2 -0.30 10.39 23.66
CA LYS A 2 -0.11 10.51 22.21
C LYS A 2 -1.30 11.29 21.65
N HIS A 3 -1.06 12.39 20.95
CA HIS A 3 -2.11 13.11 20.25
C HIS A 3 -2.72 12.23 19.16
N PRO A 4 -4.04 12.32 18.92
CA PRO A 4 -4.68 11.55 17.86
C PRO A 4 -4.12 11.98 16.50
N LEU A 5 -3.97 11.01 15.58
CA LEU A 5 -3.46 11.29 14.23
C LEU A 5 -4.40 12.19 13.42
N PHE A 6 -5.70 12.13 13.70
CA PHE A 6 -6.77 12.95 13.14
C PHE A 6 -7.71 13.33 14.30
N ASN A 7 -8.06 14.61 14.44
CA ASN A 7 -8.97 15.09 15.49
C ASN A 7 -10.44 15.01 15.07
N HIS A 8 -10.72 15.08 13.76
CA HIS A 8 -12.08 15.08 13.22
C HIS A 8 -12.13 14.42 11.83
N TRP A 9 -13.30 13.92 11.40
CA TRP A 9 -13.46 13.23 10.11
C TRP A 9 -13.25 14.13 8.88
N SER A 10 -13.32 15.44 9.06
CA SER A 10 -13.03 16.42 8.01
C SER A 10 -11.53 16.67 7.82
N GLU A 11 -10.67 16.21 8.73
CA GLU A 11 -9.22 16.36 8.57
C GLU A 11 -8.69 15.36 7.55
N THR A 12 -7.72 15.83 6.75
CA THR A 12 -7.04 15.03 5.74
C THR A 12 -5.54 15.23 5.87
N LYS A 13 -4.77 14.26 5.38
CA LYS A 13 -3.32 14.38 5.24
C LYS A 13 -2.92 14.10 3.82
N TYR A 14 -2.10 14.95 3.23
CA TYR A 14 -1.49 14.65 1.94
C TYR A 14 -0.59 13.44 2.09
N ILE A 15 -0.83 12.44 1.24
CA ILE A 15 -0.18 11.14 1.36
C ILE A 15 1.32 11.30 1.08
N LYS A 16 1.68 12.16 0.13
CA LYS A 16 3.06 12.47 -0.23
C LYS A 16 3.91 13.01 0.93
N ASP A 17 3.28 13.70 1.90
CA ASP A 17 3.98 14.30 3.03
C ASP A 17 4.19 13.32 4.20
N ILE A 18 3.45 12.21 4.22
CA ILE A 18 3.42 11.27 5.35
C ILE A 18 3.96 9.87 5.02
N VAL A 19 4.10 9.53 3.74
CA VAL A 19 4.64 8.25 3.29
C VAL A 19 6.14 8.19 3.54
N THR A 20 6.61 7.05 4.04
CA THR A 20 8.02 6.82 4.35
C THR A 20 8.60 5.61 3.62
N ASN A 21 7.76 4.68 3.15
CA ASN A 21 8.18 3.48 2.45
C ASN A 21 8.62 3.84 1.01
N PRO A 22 9.87 3.51 0.61
CA PRO A 22 10.42 3.84 -0.71
C PRO A 22 9.74 3.11 -1.88
N LEU A 23 8.91 2.09 -1.62
CA LEU A 23 8.13 1.39 -2.64
C LEU A 23 6.75 2.02 -2.89
N ILE A 24 6.44 3.11 -2.20
CA ILE A 24 5.21 3.88 -2.41
C ILE A 24 5.55 5.19 -3.11
N GLU A 25 5.01 5.38 -4.32
CA GLU A 25 5.14 6.60 -5.10
C GLU A 25 3.78 7.30 -5.17
N VAL A 26 3.76 8.61 -4.88
CA VAL A 26 2.51 9.37 -4.69
C VAL A 26 2.55 10.66 -5.48
N GLY A 27 1.51 10.88 -6.28
CA GLY A 27 1.27 12.11 -7.02
C GLY A 27 0.80 13.28 -6.14
N GLU A 28 0.73 14.46 -6.75
CA GLU A 28 0.36 15.71 -6.08
C GLU A 28 -1.09 15.71 -5.61
N TYR A 29 -1.35 16.41 -4.50
CA TYR A 29 -2.69 16.66 -3.93
C TYR A 29 -3.51 15.42 -3.56
N SER A 30 -2.92 14.23 -3.62
CA SER A 30 -3.54 13.01 -3.14
C SER A 30 -3.54 12.97 -1.61
N TYR A 31 -4.68 12.68 -1.00
CA TYR A 31 -4.86 12.75 0.45
C TYR A 31 -5.57 11.54 1.03
N TYR A 32 -5.35 11.32 2.33
CA TYR A 32 -5.98 10.28 3.13
C TYR A 32 -6.83 10.91 4.24
N SER A 33 -8.11 10.50 4.33
CA SER A 33 -9.03 10.88 5.41
C SER A 33 -9.18 9.73 6.42
N GLY A 34 -8.25 9.66 7.39
CA GLY A 34 -8.04 8.48 8.23
C GLY A 34 -8.74 8.44 9.59
N TYR A 35 -9.66 9.37 9.88
CA TYR A 35 -10.23 9.56 11.22
C TYR A 35 -10.76 8.28 11.89
N TYR A 36 -11.54 7.46 11.17
CA TYR A 36 -12.17 6.25 11.72
C TYR A 36 -11.21 5.05 11.85
N GLY A 37 -10.11 5.03 11.09
CA GLY A 37 -9.14 3.94 11.06
C GLY A 37 -8.07 4.05 12.14
N HIS A 38 -7.97 5.21 12.79
CA HIS A 38 -7.05 5.52 13.90
C HIS A 38 -5.57 5.20 13.61
N GLN A 39 -5.21 5.09 12.34
CA GLN A 39 -3.88 4.73 11.84
C GLN A 39 -3.45 5.72 10.76
N ASN A 40 -2.14 5.80 10.50
CA ASN A 40 -1.63 6.54 9.35
C ASN A 40 -1.98 5.79 8.04
N PHE A 41 -1.61 6.37 6.91
CA PHE A 41 -1.89 5.75 5.62
C PHE A 41 -1.17 4.40 5.44
N GLU A 42 0.11 4.31 5.80
CA GLU A 42 0.92 3.11 5.57
C GLU A 42 0.44 1.92 6.41
N ASP A 43 0.25 2.10 7.72
CA ASP A 43 -0.22 1.03 8.62
C ASP A 43 -1.72 0.74 8.44
N GLY A 44 -2.52 1.78 8.14
CA GLY A 44 -3.97 1.67 8.06
C GLY A 44 -4.47 1.11 6.74
N CYS A 45 -3.84 1.49 5.61
CA CYS A 45 -4.32 1.15 4.28
C CYS A 45 -3.43 0.16 3.54
N VAL A 46 -2.11 0.20 3.70
CA VAL A 46 -1.19 -0.61 2.89
C VAL A 46 -0.83 -1.88 3.64
N ARG A 47 -1.15 -3.05 3.07
CA ARG A 47 -0.85 -4.33 3.71
C ARG A 47 0.17 -5.11 2.93
N TYR A 48 1.13 -5.70 3.65
CA TYR A 48 2.12 -6.64 3.11
C TYR A 48 3.06 -6.06 2.05
N LEU A 49 3.31 -4.75 2.11
CA LEU A 49 4.35 -4.12 1.31
C LEU A 49 5.66 -4.14 2.09
N TRP A 50 6.66 -4.86 1.58
CA TRP A 50 8.02 -4.75 2.11
C TRP A 50 8.56 -3.33 1.90
N GLY A 51 9.48 -2.87 2.73
CA GLY A 51 10.19 -1.60 2.52
C GLY A 51 10.07 -0.61 3.68
N ASP A 52 9.24 -0.87 4.68
CA ASP A 52 9.33 -0.15 5.95
C ASP A 52 10.57 -0.58 6.76
N ALA A 53 10.93 0.19 7.78
CA ALA A 53 12.12 -0.09 8.60
C ALA A 53 12.08 -1.47 9.29
N LYS A 54 10.87 -1.97 9.63
CA LYS A 54 10.72 -3.25 10.33
C LYS A 54 10.98 -4.43 9.39
N SER A 55 10.39 -4.40 8.20
CA SER A 55 10.52 -5.41 7.17
C SER A 55 11.94 -5.46 6.60
N GLN A 56 12.59 -4.31 6.39
CA GLN A 56 13.98 -4.24 5.97
C GLN A 56 14.95 -4.84 7.02
N ALA A 57 14.68 -4.65 8.31
CA ALA A 57 15.51 -5.21 9.38
C ALA A 57 15.41 -6.74 9.53
N LEU A 58 14.33 -7.34 9.04
CA LEU A 58 14.11 -8.78 9.13
C LEU A 58 14.84 -9.55 8.02
N PHE A 59 14.76 -9.07 6.77
CA PHE A 59 15.38 -9.72 5.61
C PHE A 59 15.42 -8.79 4.38
N ASN A 60 16.31 -9.10 3.43
CA ASN A 60 16.34 -8.46 2.13
C ASN A 60 15.90 -9.45 1.03
N PRO A 61 14.66 -9.36 0.51
CA PRO A 61 14.14 -10.27 -0.51
C PRO A 61 14.91 -10.20 -1.84
N ILE A 62 15.48 -9.04 -2.19
CA ILE A 62 16.23 -8.88 -3.42
C ILE A 62 17.54 -9.66 -3.33
N GLU A 63 18.28 -9.50 -2.23
CA GLU A 63 19.59 -10.15 -2.04
C GLU A 63 19.44 -11.64 -1.72
N GLN A 64 18.49 -12.01 -0.86
CA GLN A 64 18.37 -13.38 -0.37
C GLN A 64 17.57 -14.30 -1.31
N MET A 65 16.62 -13.74 -2.06
CA MET A 65 15.69 -14.50 -2.88
C MET A 65 15.70 -14.10 -4.37
N GLY A 66 16.40 -13.02 -4.75
CA GLY A 66 16.38 -12.52 -6.12
C GLY A 66 15.00 -12.03 -6.57
N TRP A 67 14.16 -11.62 -5.62
CA TRP A 67 12.80 -11.17 -5.90
C TRP A 67 12.78 -9.78 -6.53
N HIS A 68 11.77 -9.55 -7.38
CA HIS A 68 11.43 -8.23 -7.86
C HIS A 68 10.27 -7.70 -7.01
N LEU A 69 10.40 -6.49 -6.51
CA LEU A 69 9.44 -5.93 -5.57
C LEU A 69 8.38 -5.11 -6.30
N ASP A 70 7.13 -5.33 -5.90
CA ASP A 70 6.00 -4.55 -6.37
C ASP A 70 6.04 -3.16 -5.75
N LYS A 71 5.62 -2.16 -6.53
CA LYS A 71 5.47 -0.77 -6.07
C LYS A 71 4.00 -0.40 -6.00
N LEU A 72 3.64 0.40 -5.01
CA LEU A 72 2.34 1.08 -4.96
C LEU A 72 2.48 2.46 -5.59
N ILE A 73 1.77 2.72 -6.69
CA ILE A 73 1.78 4.02 -7.36
C ILE A 73 0.39 4.65 -7.25
N ILE A 74 0.33 5.81 -6.62
CA ILE A 74 -0.88 6.63 -6.45
C ILE A 74 -0.74 7.85 -7.34
N GLY A 75 -1.75 8.12 -8.19
CA GLY A 75 -1.76 9.26 -9.10
C GLY A 75 -1.94 10.61 -8.39
N ASN A 76 -2.14 11.68 -9.17
CA ASN A 76 -2.48 13.00 -8.65
C ASN A 76 -3.97 13.08 -8.29
N TYR A 77 -4.33 13.93 -7.31
CA TYR A 77 -5.71 14.25 -6.92
C TYR A 77 -6.56 13.03 -6.52
N VAL A 78 -5.94 12.03 -5.89
CA VAL A 78 -6.63 10.82 -5.39
C VAL A 78 -7.06 11.00 -3.94
N CYS A 79 -8.33 10.74 -3.67
CA CYS A 79 -8.88 10.74 -2.31
C CYS A 79 -8.97 9.30 -1.78
N ILE A 80 -8.31 9.01 -0.67
CA ILE A 80 -8.38 7.70 -0.01
C ILE A 80 -9.13 7.84 1.30
N ALA A 81 -10.25 7.10 1.42
CA ALA A 81 -11.08 7.12 2.61
C ALA A 81 -10.53 6.22 3.72
N SER A 82 -10.97 6.49 4.96
CA SER A 82 -10.69 5.64 6.10
C SER A 82 -11.13 4.19 5.87
N GLY A 83 -10.28 3.23 6.24
CA GLY A 83 -10.60 1.80 6.13
C GLY A 83 -10.39 1.17 4.76
N VAL A 84 -9.97 1.94 3.74
CA VAL A 84 -9.51 1.38 2.46
C VAL A 84 -8.35 0.44 2.71
N VAL A 85 -8.37 -0.75 2.10
CA VAL A 85 -7.28 -1.72 2.16
C VAL A 85 -6.70 -1.91 0.76
N ILE A 86 -5.40 -1.65 0.65
CA ILE A 86 -4.58 -1.88 -0.53
C ILE A 86 -3.68 -3.07 -0.22
N LEU A 87 -4.03 -4.23 -0.78
CA LEU A 87 -3.25 -5.45 -0.61
C LEU A 87 -2.04 -5.43 -1.55
N MET A 88 -0.85 -5.59 -0.97
CA MET A 88 0.42 -5.75 -1.67
C MET A 88 0.96 -7.17 -1.44
N GLY A 89 2.14 -7.49 -1.99
CA GLY A 89 2.76 -8.81 -1.82
C GLY A 89 2.24 -9.89 -2.79
N GLY A 90 1.68 -9.47 -3.92
CA GLY A 90 1.23 -10.36 -5.00
C GLY A 90 0.31 -11.49 -4.52
N ASN A 91 0.62 -12.72 -4.91
CA ASN A 91 -0.16 -13.90 -4.55
C ASN A 91 0.16 -14.45 -3.14
N HIS A 92 1.00 -13.81 -2.33
CA HIS A 92 1.47 -14.34 -1.05
C HIS A 92 2.00 -15.78 -1.14
N ASN A 93 2.65 -16.12 -2.26
CA ASN A 93 3.14 -17.46 -2.54
C ASN A 93 2.04 -18.55 -2.66
N HIS A 94 0.79 -18.15 -2.88
CA HIS A 94 -0.31 -19.06 -3.23
C HIS A 94 -0.42 -19.17 -4.76
N HIS A 95 -0.03 -20.33 -5.30
CA HIS A 95 -0.28 -20.69 -6.69
C HIS A 95 -1.66 -21.36 -6.80
N SER A 96 -2.57 -20.79 -7.61
CA SER A 96 -3.93 -21.32 -7.82
C SER A 96 -3.96 -22.70 -8.47
N ASN A 97 -2.88 -23.06 -9.16
CA ASN A 97 -2.67 -24.42 -9.66
C ASN A 97 -2.00 -25.20 -8.53
N GLY A 98 -2.81 -25.84 -7.69
CA GLY A 98 -2.40 -26.54 -6.48
C GLY A 98 -1.23 -27.49 -6.69
N LEU A 99 -0.03 -27.00 -6.39
CA LEU A 99 1.16 -27.74 -6.00
C LEU A 99 1.92 -26.80 -5.07
N GLN A 100 1.68 -26.96 -3.77
CA GLN A 100 2.36 -26.19 -2.73
C GLN A 100 3.80 -26.69 -2.62
N TYR A 101 4.69 -26.14 -3.43
CA TYR A 101 6.12 -26.42 -3.34
C TYR A 101 6.77 -25.46 -2.35
N ILE A 102 7.04 -26.00 -1.17
CA ILE A 102 8.09 -25.54 -0.28
C ILE A 102 9.36 -25.40 -1.13
N HIS A 103 9.93 -24.19 -1.13
CA HIS A 103 11.27 -23.89 -1.65
C HIS A 103 11.47 -24.08 -3.17
N SER A 104 10.95 -23.15 -3.98
CA SER A 104 11.54 -22.88 -5.29
C SER A 104 11.40 -21.41 -5.65
N LEU A 105 12.54 -20.71 -5.64
CA LEU A 105 12.70 -19.34 -6.11
C LEU A 105 12.41 -19.30 -7.61
N SER A 106 11.18 -18.98 -8.00
CA SER A 106 10.87 -18.63 -9.39
C SER A 106 10.29 -17.22 -9.43
N LYS A 107 10.97 -16.38 -10.21
CA LYS A 107 10.72 -14.96 -10.42
C LYS A 107 9.32 -14.76 -11.01
N LEU A 108 8.42 -14.12 -10.26
CA LEU A 108 7.27 -13.44 -10.86
C LEU A 108 7.55 -11.93 -10.87
N ASN A 109 7.70 -11.37 -12.06
CA ASN A 109 7.59 -9.94 -12.30
C ASN A 109 6.11 -9.57 -12.39
N ASN A 110 5.53 -9.06 -11.32
CA ASN A 110 4.16 -8.55 -11.33
C ASN A 110 4.15 -7.07 -10.95
N HIS A 111 4.35 -6.17 -11.90
CA HIS A 111 4.02 -4.77 -11.65
C HIS A 111 2.51 -4.63 -11.36
N MET A 112 2.12 -4.52 -10.09
CA MET A 112 0.77 -4.08 -9.73
C MET A 112 0.64 -2.59 -10.04
N LYS A 113 0.24 -2.30 -11.28
CA LYS A 113 -0.29 -0.99 -11.64
C LYS A 113 -1.73 -0.98 -11.15
N LEU A 114 -2.03 -0.25 -10.08
CA LEU A 114 -3.40 -0.03 -9.62
C LEU A 114 -4.14 0.78 -10.70
N ARG A 115 -4.69 0.09 -11.71
CA ARG A 115 -5.89 0.56 -12.41
C ARG A 115 -7.05 0.16 -11.54
N ALA A 116 -7.36 1.00 -10.54
CA ALA A 116 -8.56 0.98 -9.70
C ALA A 116 -9.47 -0.25 -9.91
N ILE A 117 -9.13 -1.39 -9.29
CA ILE A 117 -10.06 -2.53 -9.22
C ILE A 117 -11.02 -2.23 -8.07
N GLN A 118 -12.04 -1.45 -8.43
CA GLN A 118 -13.44 -1.63 -8.08
C GLN A 118 -13.74 -2.25 -6.70
N SER A 119 -13.60 -1.43 -5.65
CA SER A 119 -14.44 -1.46 -4.43
C SER A 119 -14.30 -0.16 -3.65
N LEU A 120 -14.39 0.99 -4.32
CA LEU A 120 -14.78 2.22 -3.66
C LEU A 120 -15.48 3.08 -4.69
N LYS A 121 -16.75 3.40 -4.42
CA LYS A 121 -17.51 4.40 -5.15
C LYS A 121 -16.86 5.75 -4.86
N VAL A 122 -15.73 6.03 -5.50
CA VAL A 122 -15.16 7.36 -5.58
C VAL A 122 -16.09 8.13 -6.49
N MET A 123 -16.90 9.00 -5.90
CA MET A 123 -17.64 10.01 -6.62
C MET A 123 -16.60 10.95 -7.25
N LEU A 124 -16.10 10.58 -8.43
CA LEU A 124 -15.40 11.51 -9.31
C LEU A 124 -16.47 12.45 -9.85
N GLY A 125 -16.70 13.54 -9.12
CA GLY A 125 -17.27 14.75 -9.69
C GLY A 125 -16.18 15.39 -10.57
N LEU A 126 -16.17 15.01 -11.84
CA LEU A 126 -15.52 15.75 -12.90
C LEU A 126 -16.66 16.36 -13.72
N GLU A 127 -16.85 17.67 -13.60
CA GLU A 127 -17.37 18.49 -14.70
C GLU A 127 -16.23 18.78 -15.68
#